data_AF-A0A952ZF74-F1
#
_entry.id   AF-A0A952ZF74-F1
#
_cell.length_a   1.000
_cell.length_b   1.000
_cell.length_c   1.000
_cell.angle_alpha   90.00
_cell.angle_beta   90.00
_cell.angle_gamma   90.00
#
_symmetry.space_group_name_H-M   'P 1'
#
loop_
_entity.id
_entity.type
_entity.pdbx_description
1 polymer ?
#
loop_
_entity_poly.entity_id
_entity_poly.type
_entity_poly.pdbx_seq_one_letter_code
_entity_poly.pdbx_strand_id
1 'polypeptide(L)'
;MTIALAFIFGIILGAGNWAIVPLVSDRIEPFDSEPAFYIGQCVLCLSALALAWRSGFLSCLTLLFGAWAGLNLYPLLLGTPEHRAWFLLGMFTSVLLLIYPLVCGIMGWLVRRLLTRYKLHYLQTRAAGVQSTKAPGERQTHRLG
;
A
#
# COMPACT_ATOMS: atom_id res chain seq x y z
N MET A 1 -1.13 -3.42 10.72
CA MET A 1 -0.71 -4.73 10.16
C MET A 1 0.77 -4.90 10.46
N THR A 2 1.20 -6.06 10.95
CA THR A 2 2.64 -6.31 11.14
C THR A 2 3.34 -6.45 9.79
N ILE A 3 4.66 -6.27 9.76
CA ILE A 3 5.49 -6.43 8.55
C ILE A 3 5.32 -7.85 7.98
N ALA A 4 5.37 -8.87 8.84
CA ALA A 4 5.18 -10.26 8.43
C ALA A 4 3.81 -10.50 7.77
N LEU A 5 2.73 -9.97 8.34
CA LEU A 5 1.40 -10.10 7.74
C LEU A 5 1.29 -9.36 6.40
N ALA A 6 1.96 -8.21 6.25
CA ALA A 6 2.05 -7.51 4.97
C ALA A 6 2.75 -8.34 3.91
N PHE A 7 3.84 -9.00 4.26
CA PHE A 7 4.58 -9.87 3.36
C PHE A 7 3.74 -11.07 2.91
N ILE A 8 3.13 -11.79 3.87
CA ILE A 8 2.29 -12.97 3.59
C ILE A 8 1.09 -12.59 2.73
N PHE A 9 0.43 -11.47 3.06
CA PHE A 9 -0.69 -10.98 2.26
C PHE A 9 -0.25 -10.61 0.84
N GLY A 10 0.94 -10.00 0.69
CA GLY A 10 1.58 -9.79 -0.60
C GLY A 10 1.72 -11.08 -1.39
N ILE A 11 2.31 -12.14 -0.80
CA ILE A 11 2.49 -13.44 -1.46
C ILE A 11 1.15 -13.97 -1.99
N ILE A 12 0.10 -13.93 -1.15
CA ILE A 12 -1.23 -14.40 -1.53
C ILE A 12 -1.78 -13.60 -2.71
N LEU A 13 -1.64 -12.27 -2.71
CA LEU A 13 -2.07 -11.43 -3.83
C LEU A 13 -1.28 -11.70 -5.11
N GLY A 14 0.04 -11.85 -5.01
CA GLY A 14 0.92 -12.14 -6.14
C GLY A 14 0.61 -13.49 -6.78
N ALA A 15 0.47 -14.53 -5.96
CA ALA A 15 0.08 -15.86 -6.43
C ALA A 15 -1.37 -15.87 -6.95
N GLY A 16 -2.29 -15.19 -6.27
CA GLY A 16 -3.70 -15.06 -6.67
C GLY A 16 -3.87 -14.40 -8.04
N ASN A 17 -2.92 -13.59 -8.48
CA ASN A 17 -2.95 -12.99 -9.82
C ASN A 17 -2.95 -14.05 -10.94
N TRP A 18 -2.34 -15.21 -10.71
CA TRP A 18 -2.37 -16.34 -11.64
C TRP A 18 -3.76 -16.99 -11.76
N ALA A 19 -4.59 -16.90 -10.71
CA ALA A 19 -5.95 -17.41 -10.76
C ALA A 19 -6.89 -16.52 -11.59
N ILE A 20 -6.50 -15.27 -11.87
CA ILE A 20 -7.29 -14.33 -12.67
C ILE A 20 -7.24 -14.71 -14.16
N VAL A 21 -6.10 -15.21 -14.63
CA VAL A 21 -5.85 -15.50 -16.06
C VAL A 21 -6.92 -16.42 -16.66
N PRO A 22 -7.18 -17.64 -16.14
CA PRO A 22 -8.17 -18.54 -16.74
C PRO A 22 -9.61 -18.02 -16.63
N LEU A 23 -9.88 -16.99 -15.82
CA LEU A 23 -11.22 -16.39 -15.68
C LEU A 23 -11.51 -15.38 -16.80
N VAL A 24 -10.48 -14.82 -17.43
CA VAL A 24 -10.63 -13.70 -18.38
C VAL A 24 -9.88 -13.92 -19.70
N SER A 25 -9.12 -15.01 -19.83
CA SER A 25 -8.29 -15.27 -20.99
C SER A 25 -7.90 -16.73 -21.14
N ASP A 26 -7.71 -17.16 -22.40
CA ASP A 26 -7.11 -18.46 -22.72
C ASP A 26 -5.57 -18.44 -22.65
N ARG A 27 -4.98 -17.32 -22.23
CA ARG A 27 -3.54 -17.18 -22.03
C ARG A 27 -3.12 -17.89 -20.75
N ILE A 28 -1.84 -18.20 -20.72
CA ILE A 28 -1.22 -18.95 -19.64
C ILE A 28 -0.69 -17.98 -18.56
N GLU A 29 -0.08 -16.87 -18.97
CA GLU A 29 0.56 -15.93 -18.06
C GLU A 29 -0.30 -14.67 -17.83
N PRO A 30 -0.35 -14.14 -16.59
CA PRO A 30 -1.20 -12.99 -16.26
C PRO A 30 -0.81 -11.70 -16.96
N PHE A 31 0.41 -11.62 -17.50
CA PHE A 31 0.92 -10.46 -18.23
C PHE A 31 0.86 -10.62 -19.75
N ASP A 32 0.51 -11.80 -20.25
CA ASP A 32 0.24 -12.04 -21.68
C ASP A 32 -1.20 -11.69 -22.08
N SER A 33 -2.03 -11.41 -21.09
CA SER A 33 -3.43 -11.04 -21.27
C SER A 33 -3.68 -9.64 -20.73
N GLU A 34 -4.00 -8.70 -21.62
CA GLU A 34 -4.36 -7.33 -21.23
C GLU A 34 -5.41 -7.26 -20.10
N PRO A 35 -6.56 -7.96 -20.17
CA PRO A 35 -7.55 -7.90 -19.10
C PRO A 35 -7.02 -8.48 -17.78
N ALA A 36 -6.34 -9.63 -17.81
CA ALA A 36 -5.77 -10.23 -16.59
C ALA A 36 -4.73 -9.31 -15.96
N PHE A 37 -3.90 -8.69 -16.80
CA PHE A 37 -2.89 -7.71 -16.39
C PHE A 37 -3.52 -6.52 -15.68
N TYR A 38 -4.50 -5.85 -16.30
CA TYR A 38 -5.12 -4.66 -15.72
C TYR A 38 -5.90 -4.97 -14.44
N ILE A 39 -6.59 -6.12 -14.37
CA ILE A 39 -7.30 -6.53 -13.14
C ILE A 39 -6.28 -6.79 -12.03
N GLY A 40 -5.21 -7.50 -12.32
CA GLY A 40 -4.12 -7.74 -11.37
C GLY A 40 -3.48 -6.47 -10.84
N GLN A 41 -3.16 -5.54 -11.75
CA GLN A 41 -2.64 -4.22 -11.40
C GLN A 41 -3.63 -3.44 -10.53
N CYS A 42 -4.92 -3.45 -10.85
CA CYS A 42 -5.96 -2.83 -10.03
C CYS A 42 -5.97 -3.38 -8.59
N VAL A 43 -5.96 -4.71 -8.44
CA VAL A 43 -5.96 -5.37 -7.12
C VAL A 43 -4.73 -4.98 -6.30
N LEU A 44 -3.54 -5.01 -6.91
CA LEU A 44 -2.30 -4.63 -6.25
C LEU A 44 -2.26 -3.13 -5.91
N CYS A 45 -2.69 -2.26 -6.82
CA CYS A 45 -2.75 -0.81 -6.61
C CYS A 45 -3.67 -0.43 -5.46
N LEU A 46 -4.90 -0.98 -5.41
CA LEU A 46 -5.85 -0.73 -4.33
C LEU A 46 -5.32 -1.23 -2.98
N SER A 47 -4.69 -2.41 -2.98
CA SER A 47 -4.10 -3.00 -1.77
C SER A 47 -2.91 -2.18 -1.25
N ALA A 48 -2.01 -1.75 -2.15
CA ALA A 48 -0.87 -0.91 -1.83
C ALA A 48 -1.31 0.46 -1.30
N LEU A 49 -2.27 1.11 -1.97
CA LEU A 49 -2.87 2.37 -1.55
C LEU A 49 -3.47 2.26 -0.14
N ALA A 50 -4.33 1.26 0.08
CA ALA A 50 -5.02 1.05 1.35
C ALA A 50 -4.03 0.74 2.49
N LEU A 51 -3.03 -0.11 2.25
CA LEU A 51 -2.06 -0.47 3.27
C LEU A 51 -1.11 0.68 3.59
N ALA A 52 -0.66 1.43 2.58
CA ALA A 52 0.18 2.62 2.78
C ALA A 52 -0.54 3.70 3.59
N TRP A 53 -1.83 3.92 3.30
CA TRP A 53 -2.68 4.83 4.06
C TRP A 53 -2.82 4.39 5.52
N ARG A 54 -3.09 3.11 5.78
CA ARG A 54 -3.40 2.63 7.15
C ARG A 54 -2.17 2.35 7.99
N SER A 55 -1.21 1.61 7.43
CA SER A 55 -0.05 1.07 8.16
C SER A 55 1.25 1.80 7.84
N GLY A 56 1.34 2.48 6.69
CA GLY A 56 2.49 3.31 6.32
C GLY A 56 3.30 2.72 5.18
N PHE A 57 4.30 3.48 4.72
CA PHE A 57 5.05 3.15 3.51
C PHE A 57 5.86 1.84 3.62
N LEU A 58 6.46 1.56 4.78
CA LEU A 58 7.26 0.35 4.96
C LEU A 58 6.41 -0.94 4.85
N SER A 59 5.20 -0.92 5.40
CA SER A 59 4.25 -2.04 5.22
C SER A 59 3.84 -2.21 3.75
N CYS A 60 3.69 -1.11 3.01
CA CYS A 60 3.43 -1.15 1.57
C CYS A 60 4.59 -1.79 0.80
N LEU A 61 5.84 -1.36 1.04
CA LEU A 61 7.01 -1.98 0.41
C LEU A 61 7.08 -3.48 0.68
N THR A 62 6.83 -3.87 1.93
CA THR A 62 6.82 -5.28 2.34
C THR A 62 5.75 -6.08 1.60
N LEU A 63 4.55 -5.51 1.43
CA LEU A 63 3.49 -6.12 0.63
C LEU A 63 3.92 -6.29 -0.82
N LEU A 64 4.56 -5.29 -1.44
CA LEU A 64 5.00 -5.36 -2.83
C LEU A 64 6.10 -6.39 -3.04
N PHE A 65 7.06 -6.51 -2.11
CA PHE A 65 8.04 -7.59 -2.12
C PHE A 65 7.39 -8.96 -1.98
N GLY A 66 6.40 -9.09 -1.09
CA GLY A 66 5.60 -10.30 -0.97
C GLY A 66 4.86 -10.63 -2.27
N ALA A 67 4.24 -9.64 -2.90
CA ALA A 67 3.53 -9.81 -4.17
C ALA A 67 4.45 -10.25 -5.31
N TRP A 68 5.63 -9.65 -5.43
CA TRP A 68 6.63 -10.10 -6.40
C TRP A 68 7.12 -11.52 -6.10
N ALA A 69 7.35 -11.86 -4.83
CA ALA A 69 7.71 -13.23 -4.45
C ALA A 69 6.58 -14.21 -4.81
N GLY A 70 5.32 -13.90 -4.49
CA GLY A 70 4.17 -14.75 -4.80
C GLY A 70 3.95 -14.94 -6.31
N LEU A 71 4.09 -13.86 -7.09
CA LEU A 71 3.97 -13.90 -8.54
C LEU A 71 5.00 -14.84 -9.18
N ASN A 72 6.20 -14.92 -8.61
CA ASN A 72 7.30 -15.72 -9.14
C ASN A 72 7.38 -17.13 -8.53
N LEU A 73 7.06 -17.30 -7.25
CA LEU A 73 7.05 -18.62 -6.60
C LEU A 73 5.95 -19.52 -7.15
N TYR A 74 4.81 -18.96 -7.54
CA TYR A 74 3.70 -19.73 -8.12
C TYR A 74 4.12 -20.54 -9.37
N PRO A 75 4.63 -19.93 -10.47
CA PRO A 75 5.03 -20.68 -11.66
C PRO A 75 6.20 -21.63 -11.38
N LEU A 76 7.10 -21.29 -10.44
CA LEU A 76 8.19 -22.18 -10.05
C LEU A 76 7.68 -23.47 -9.40
N LEU A 77 6.75 -23.36 -8.44
CA LEU A 77 6.26 -24.49 -7.66
C LEU A 77 5.13 -25.26 -8.36
N LEU A 78 4.18 -24.54 -8.95
CA LEU A 78 2.91 -25.06 -9.45
C LEU A 78 2.73 -24.91 -10.97
N GLY A 79 3.63 -24.20 -11.65
CA GLY A 79 3.57 -24.00 -13.10
C GLY A 79 3.98 -25.25 -13.91
N THR A 80 3.58 -25.26 -15.17
CA THR A 80 3.99 -26.29 -16.16
C THR A 80 5.51 -26.19 -16.43
N PRO A 81 6.13 -27.21 -17.07
CA PRO A 81 7.56 -27.16 -17.41
C PRO A 81 7.96 -25.92 -18.24
N GLU A 82 7.06 -25.43 -19.08
CA GLU A 82 7.25 -24.22 -19.87
C GLU A 82 7.38 -22.96 -19.01
N HIS A 83 6.52 -22.79 -18.00
CA HIS A 83 6.61 -21.68 -17.05
C HIS A 83 7.95 -21.65 -16.31
N ARG A 84 8.47 -22.83 -15.96
CA ARG A 84 9.73 -22.96 -15.23
C ARG A 84 10.94 -22.61 -16.10
N ALA A 85 10.86 -22.84 -17.42
CA ALA A 85 11.92 -22.49 -18.35
C ALA A 85 12.13 -20.96 -18.46
N TRP A 86 11.03 -20.20 -18.37
CA TRP A 86 11.06 -18.73 -18.47
C TRP A 86 11.07 -18.02 -17.12
N PHE A 87 11.02 -18.78 -16.01
CA PHE A 87 10.94 -18.25 -14.65
C PHE A 87 12.01 -17.19 -14.35
N LEU A 88 13.28 -17.41 -14.73
CA LEU A 88 14.35 -16.45 -14.45
C LEU A 88 14.12 -15.12 -15.18
N LEU A 89 13.69 -15.16 -16.45
CA LEU A 89 13.38 -13.97 -17.21
C LEU A 89 12.18 -13.23 -16.61
N GLY A 90 11.09 -13.97 -16.33
CA GLY A 90 9.89 -13.46 -15.68
C GLY A 90 10.17 -12.84 -14.30
N MET A 91 11.10 -13.41 -13.53
CA MET A 91 11.49 -12.90 -12.23
C MET A 91 12.11 -11.50 -12.30
N PHE A 92 12.97 -11.24 -13.29
CA PHE A 92 13.60 -9.94 -13.46
C PHE A 92 12.66 -8.92 -14.10
N THR A 93 11.89 -9.31 -15.11
CA THR A 93 10.96 -8.39 -15.80
C THR A 93 9.76 -8.04 -14.92
N SER A 94 9.31 -8.97 -14.06
CA SER A 94 8.16 -8.74 -13.18
C SER A 94 8.39 -7.67 -12.11
N VAL A 95 9.64 -7.26 -11.86
CA VAL A 95 9.93 -6.11 -10.99
C VAL A 95 9.29 -4.83 -11.54
N LEU A 96 9.23 -4.69 -12.87
CA LEU A 96 8.59 -3.53 -13.51
C LEU A 96 7.08 -3.48 -13.24
N LEU A 97 6.46 -4.64 -12.97
CA LEU A 97 5.03 -4.72 -12.64
C LEU A 97 4.70 -4.12 -11.29
N LEU A 98 5.70 -3.85 -10.44
CA LEU A 98 5.51 -3.18 -9.16
C LEU A 98 5.49 -1.67 -9.26
N ILE A 99 5.80 -1.07 -10.42
CA ILE A 99 5.87 0.39 -10.57
C ILE A 99 4.51 1.04 -10.29
N TYR A 100 3.42 0.59 -10.93
CA TYR A 100 2.09 1.18 -10.70
C TYR A 100 1.61 1.02 -9.25
N PRO A 101 1.67 -0.18 -8.63
CA PRO A 101 1.30 -0.34 -7.22
C PRO A 101 2.17 0.49 -6.28
N LEU A 102 3.46 0.65 -6.57
CA LEU A 102 4.36 1.50 -5.80
C LEU A 102 3.92 2.97 -5.85
N VAL A 103 3.58 3.49 -7.04
CA VAL A 103 3.07 4.86 -7.20
C VAL A 103 1.78 5.05 -6.38
N CYS A 104 0.83 4.11 -6.46
CA CYS A 104 -0.39 4.15 -5.65
C CYS A 104 -0.08 4.11 -4.13
N GLY A 105 0.87 3.27 -3.71
CA GLY A 105 1.34 3.22 -2.33
C GLY A 105 1.94 4.55 -1.86
N ILE A 106 2.76 5.20 -2.69
CA ILE A 106 3.32 6.54 -2.40
C ILE A 106 2.18 7.55 -2.22
N MET A 107 1.19 7.56 -3.12
CA MET A 107 0.02 8.45 -3.00
C MET A 107 -0.72 8.24 -1.68
N GLY A 108 -1.03 6.98 -1.32
CA GLY A 108 -1.74 6.68 -0.07
C GLY A 108 -0.97 7.13 1.18
N TRP A 109 0.36 6.97 1.16
CA TRP A 109 1.22 7.46 2.24
C TRP A 109 1.28 8.99 2.31
N LEU A 110 1.38 9.68 1.17
CA LEU A 110 1.38 11.14 1.09
C LEU A 110 0.08 11.71 1.66
N VAL A 111 -1.07 11.19 1.22
CA VAL A 111 -2.38 11.66 1.70
C VAL A 111 -2.49 11.48 3.22
N ARG A 112 -2.09 10.32 3.76
CA ARG A 112 -2.06 10.10 5.20
C ARG A 112 -1.21 11.14 5.93
N ARG A 113 0.00 11.45 5.42
CA ARG A 113 0.88 12.45 6.02
C ARG A 113 0.26 13.84 6.01
N LEU A 114 -0.36 14.24 4.91
CA LEU A 114 -1.03 15.53 4.79
C LEU A 114 -2.20 15.65 5.77
N LEU A 115 -3.08 14.65 5.83
CA LEU A 115 -4.22 14.63 6.75
C LEU A 115 -3.79 14.64 8.23
N THR A 116 -2.71 13.93 8.56
CA THR A 116 -2.19 13.91 9.93
C THR A 116 -1.64 15.27 10.33
N ARG A 117 -0.89 15.93 9.44
CA ARG A 117 -0.37 17.29 9.68
C ARG A 117 -1.49 18.31 9.83
N TYR A 118 -2.49 18.27 8.95
CA TYR A 118 -3.65 19.15 9.02
C TYR A 118 -4.41 19.00 10.34
N LYS A 119 -4.68 17.75 10.75
CA LYS A 119 -5.35 17.46 12.02
C LYS A 119 -4.56 17.98 13.22
N LEU A 120 -3.23 17.80 13.24
CA LEU A 120 -2.38 18.30 14.31
C LEU A 120 -2.44 19.83 14.42
N HIS A 121 -2.34 20.53 13.28
CA HIS A 121 -2.41 21.99 13.25
C HIS A 121 -3.77 22.52 13.74
N TYR A 122 -4.86 21.90 13.31
CA TYR A 122 -6.22 22.25 13.75
C TYR A 122 -6.42 22.07 15.27
N LEU A 123 -5.84 21.00 15.84
CA LEU A 123 -5.93 20.77 17.29
C LEU A 123 -5.11 21.79 18.10
N GLN A 124 -3.94 22.21 17.59
CA GLN A 124 -3.11 23.22 18.22
C GLN A 124 -3.78 24.60 18.25
N THR A 125 -4.36 25.04 17.14
CA THR A 125 -5.08 26.33 17.06
C THR A 125 -6.31 26.35 17.97
N ARG A 126 -7.07 25.25 18.03
CA ARG A 126 -8.21 25.12 18.93
C ARG A 126 -7.79 25.16 20.42
N ALA A 127 -6.69 24.49 20.78
CA ALA A 127 -6.19 24.49 22.15
C ALA A 127 -5.71 25.89 22.59
N ALA A 128 -5.01 26.62 21.72
CA ALA A 128 -4.58 28.00 21.99
C ALA A 128 -5.75 28.96 22.19
N GLY A 129 -6.81 28.84 21.38
CA GLY A 129 -8.03 29.64 21.53
C GLY A 129 -8.75 29.41 22.87
N VAL A 130 -8.79 28.16 23.35
CA VAL A 130 -9.40 27.82 24.66
C VAL A 130 -8.60 28.34 25.85
N GLN A 131 -7.27 28.46 25.74
CA GLN A 131 -6.44 29.04 26.81
C GLN A 131 -6.62 30.56 26.91
N SER A 132 -6.77 31.25 25.77
CA SER A 132 -6.98 32.71 25.75
C SER A 132 -8.29 33.15 26.41
N THR A 133 -9.35 32.33 26.37
CA THR A 133 -10.65 32.67 26.96
C THR A 133 -10.72 32.43 28.48
N LYS A 134 -9.81 31.64 29.06
CA LYS A 134 -9.75 31.43 30.52
C LYS A 134 -8.97 32.52 31.28
N ALA A 135 -8.22 33.37 30.59
CA ALA A 135 -7.33 34.37 31.20
C ALA A 135 -7.90 35.75 31.60
N PRO A 136 -9.18 36.17 31.39
CA PRO A 136 -9.57 37.55 31.71
C PRO A 136 -9.83 37.86 33.21
N GLY A 137 -9.97 36.85 34.09
CA GLY A 137 -10.59 37.05 35.41
C GLY A 137 -9.67 37.26 36.62
N GLU A 138 -8.40 36.86 36.59
CA GLU A 138 -7.58 36.77 37.82
C GLU A 138 -6.57 37.90 38.06
N ARG A 139 -6.50 38.92 37.18
CA ARG A 139 -5.51 40.01 37.33
C ARG A 139 -5.99 41.30 38.00
N GLN A 140 -7.22 41.38 38.51
CA GLN A 140 -7.76 42.67 39.03
C GLN A 140 -7.92 42.80 40.55
N THR A 141 -7.56 41.83 41.39
CA THR A 141 -7.88 41.91 42.84
C THR A 141 -6.76 42.31 43.80
N HIS A 142 -5.54 42.65 43.35
CA HIS A 142 -4.41 42.96 44.26
C HIS A 142 -3.77 44.35 44.12
N ARG A 143 -4.56 45.40 43.83
CA ARG A 143 -4.13 46.80 44.00
C ARG A 143 -5.11 47.62 44.82
N LEU A 144 -5.35 47.19 46.06
CA LEU A 144 -5.87 48.06 47.12
C LEU A 144 -5.11 47.69 48.40
N GLY A 145 -4.19 48.56 48.80
CA GLY A 145 -3.30 48.41 49.94
C GLY A 145 -2.15 49.38 49.84
#